data_AF-A0A2M8LG56-F1
#
_entry.id   AF-A0A2M8LG56-F1
#
_cell.length_a   1.000
_cell.length_b   1.000
_cell.length_c   1.000
_cell.angle_alpha   90.00
_cell.angle_beta   90.00
_cell.angle_gamma   90.00
#
_symmetry.space_group_name_H-M   'P 1'
#
loop_
_entity.id
_entity.type
_entity.pdbx_description
1 polymer ?
#
loop_
_entity_poly.entity_id
_entity_poly.type
_entity_poly.pdbx_seq_one_letter_code
_entity_poly.pdbx_strand_id
1 'polypeptide(L)' 'MKKRIALLTGGESAEREVALLSAKNVQTALLSRFEVEVFDF' A
#
# COMPACT_ATOMS: atom_id res chain seq x y z
N MET A 1 17.47 -2.99 11.85
CA MET A 1 17.03 -3.25 10.45
C MET A 1 15.52 -3.09 10.40
N LYS A 2 14.96 -2.36 9.41
CA LYS A 2 13.49 -2.27 9.25
C LYS A 2 12.95 -3.61 8.70
N LYS A 3 11.75 -4.02 9.12
CA LYS A 3 11.07 -5.18 8.53
C LYS A 3 10.46 -4.77 7.18
N ARG A 4 10.39 -5.71 6.23
CA ARG A 4 9.79 -5.50 4.90
C ARG A 4 8.31 -5.87 4.91
N ILE A 5 7.47 -5.05 4.28
CA ILE A 5 6.03 -5.28 4.13
C ILE A 5 5.68 -5.13 2.64
N ALA A 6 4.98 -6.13 2.11
CA ALA A 6 4.30 -6.01 0.82
C ALA A 6 2.90 -5.44 1.04
N LEU A 7 2.54 -4.39 0.30
CA LEU A 7 1.22 -3.78 0.31
C LEU A 7 0.55 -4.02 -1.03
N LEU A 8 -0.50 -4.86 -1.04
CA LEU A 8 -1.28 -5.17 -2.25
C LEU A 8 -2.46 -4.20 -2.35
N THR A 9 -2.70 -3.63 -3.52
CA THR A 9 -3.79 -2.67 -3.77
C THR A 9 -4.27 -2.75 -5.22
N GLY A 10 -5.21 -1.89 -5.61
CA GLY A 10 -5.81 -1.87 -6.94
C GLY A 10 -6.99 -2.81 -7.06
N GLY A 11 -6.94 -3.70 -8.05
CA GLY A 11 -8.00 -4.61 -8.47
C GLY A 11 -8.79 -4.08 -9.68
N GLU A 12 -9.64 -4.96 -10.21
CA GLU A 12 -10.53 -4.70 -11.37
C GLU A 12 -11.95 -4.24 -10.95
N SER A 13 -12.18 -4.01 -9.66
CA SER A 13 -13.50 -3.61 -9.16
C SER A 13 -13.76 -2.10 -9.29
N ALA A 14 -15.02 -1.70 -9.07
CA ALA A 14 -15.40 -0.29 -9.07
C ALA A 14 -14.72 0.52 -7.94
N GLU A 15 -14.18 -0.15 -6.92
CA GLU A 15 -13.52 0.45 -5.76
C GLU A 15 -12.01 0.71 -5.96
N ARG A 16 -11.45 0.45 -7.15
CA ARG A 16 -10.01 0.58 -7.44
C ARG A 16 -9.41 1.88 -6.90
N GLU A 17 -10.01 3.03 -7.21
CA GLU A 17 -9.51 4.33 -6.79
C GLU A 17 -9.50 4.51 -5.26
N VAL A 18 -10.49 3.91 -4.59
CA VAL A 18 -10.56 3.91 -3.12
C VAL A 18 -9.44 3.04 -2.53
N ALA A 19 -9.14 1.89 -3.15
CA ALA A 19 -8.04 1.03 -2.73
C ALA A 19 -6.68 1.73 -2.91
N LEU A 20 -6.46 2.41 -4.04
CA LEU A 20 -5.23 3.17 -4.30
C LEU A 20 -5.02 4.30 -3.29
N LEU A 21 -6.07 5.07 -2.99
CA LEU A 21 -6.01 6.13 -1.99
C LEU A 21 -5.73 5.57 -0.58
N SER A 22 -6.36 4.45 -0.24
CA SER A 22 -6.16 3.77 1.04
C SER A 22 -4.71 3.28 1.17
N ALA A 23 -4.17 2.67 0.12
CA ALA A 23 -2.79 2.18 0.10
C ALA A 23 -1.77 3.32 0.27
N LYS A 24 -1.99 4.48 -0.35
CA LYS A 24 -1.13 5.66 -0.16
C LYS A 24 -1.09 6.11 1.30
N ASN A 25 -2.24 6.13 1.97
CA ASN A 25 -2.33 6.52 3.39
C ASN A 25 -1.62 5.49 4.29
N VAL A 26 -1.82 4.20 4.03
CA VAL A 26 -1.16 3.11 4.76
C VAL A 26 0.36 3.15 4.56
N GLN A 27 0.84 3.30 3.32
CA GLN A 27 2.26 3.43 3.02
C GLN A 27 2.88 4.59 3.82
N THR A 28 2.26 5.77 3.75
CA THR A 28 2.73 6.98 4.46
C THR A 28 2.86 6.75 5.97
N ALA A 29 1.89 6.08 6.59
CA ALA A 29 1.93 5.77 8.02
C ALA A 29 3.04 4.78 8.41
N LEU A 30 3.44 3.89 7.49
CA LEU A 30 4.39 2.81 7.75
C LEU A 30 5.86 3.14 7.42
N LEU A 31 6.12 4.13 6.54
CA LEU A 31 7.47 4.48 6.06
C LEU A 31 8.49 4.78 7.17
N SER A 32 8.04 5.30 8.32
CA SER A 32 8.92 5.60 9.46
C SER A 32 9.51 4.33 10.10
N ARG A 33 8.80 3.19 10.03
CA ARG A 33 9.13 1.95 10.77
C ARG A 33 9.47 0.77 9.86
N PHE A 34 8.97 0.77 8.63
CA PHE A 34 9.07 -0.36 7.70
C PHE A 34 9.63 0.07 6.35
N GLU A 35 10.18 -0.90 5.63
CA GLU A 35 10.40 -0.80 4.19
C GLU A 35 9.14 -1.35 3.52
N VAL A 36 8.44 -0.53 2.74
CA VAL A 36 7.13 -0.87 2.17
C VAL A 36 7.24 -0.90 0.65
N GLU A 37 6.90 -2.05 0.07
CA GLU A 37 6.84 -2.27 -1.37
C GLU A 37 5.38 -2.43 -1.78
N VAL A 38 4.93 -1.63 -2.75
CA VAL A 38 3.52 -1.57 -3.18
C VAL A 38 3.36 -2.34 -4.48
N PHE A 39 2.36 -3.21 -4.53
CA PHE A 39 1.97 -3.96 -5.72
C PHE A 39 0.53 -3.58 -6.08
N ASP A 40 0.36 -3.01 -7.26
CA ASP A 40 -0.92 -2.64 -7.87
C ASP A 40 -1.26 -3.68 -8.94
N PHE A 41 -2.50 -4.16 -8.95
CA PHE A 41 -3.01 -5.22 -9.82
C PHE A 41 -4.25 -4.75 -10.58
#